data_AF-A0A370K4F4-F1
#
_entry.id   AF-A0A370K4F4-F1
#
_cell.length_a   1.000
_cell.length_b   1.000
_cell.length_c   1.000
_cell.angle_alpha   90.00
_cell.angle_beta   90.00
_cell.angle_gamma   90.00
#
_symmetry.space_group_name_H-M   'P 1'
#
loop_
_entity.id
_entity.type
_entity.pdbx_description
1 polymer ?
#
loop_
_entity_poly.entity_id
_entity_poly.type
_entity_poly.pdbx_seq_one_letter_code
_entity_poly.pdbx_strand_id
1 'polypeptide(L)'
;MTWVYRQTTGELLHEGKLIEANGYSGHGHGKNNASMQSVRDVGPIPQGRYLINAPHNYEHVGPFAMSLTPAPETDTFGRFAFFIHGDSMRHPGEASDGCIVAPLAARYRVWRSKDRDLTVIA
;
A
#
# COMPACT_ATOMS: atom_id res chain seq x y z
N MET A 1 -0.76 8.09 15.99
CA MET A 1 0.34 8.62 15.16
C MET A 1 0.15 8.10 13.74
N THR A 2 0.78 8.69 12.72
CA THR A 2 0.35 8.51 11.32
C THR A 2 1.42 7.81 10.48
N TRP A 3 1.03 6.75 9.77
CA TRP A 3 1.83 6.15 8.71
C TRP A 3 1.73 6.98 7.44
N VAL A 4 2.84 7.15 6.73
CA VAL A 4 2.86 7.82 5.43
C VAL A 4 3.44 6.88 4.40
N TYR A 5 2.75 6.70 3.28
CA TYR A 5 3.28 5.99 2.12
C TYR A 5 3.46 6.95 0.97
N ARG A 6 4.68 7.03 0.44
CA ARG A 6 5.00 7.83 -0.73
C ARG A 6 4.89 6.96 -1.96
N GLN A 7 3.83 7.14 -2.75
CA GLN A 7 3.57 6.25 -3.88
C GLN A 7 4.56 6.45 -5.04
N THR A 8 5.28 7.58 -5.15
CA THR A 8 6.29 7.78 -6.20
C THR A 8 7.61 7.05 -5.95
N THR A 9 7.91 6.72 -4.71
CA THR A 9 9.17 6.05 -4.33
C THR A 9 8.94 4.67 -3.76
N GLY A 10 7.76 4.41 -3.19
CA GLY A 10 7.48 3.20 -2.43
C GLY A 10 7.94 3.27 -0.97
N GLU A 11 8.35 4.44 -0.50
CA GLU A 11 8.78 4.64 0.88
C GLU A 11 7.59 4.56 1.85
N LEU A 12 7.78 3.83 2.93
CA LEU A 12 6.87 3.78 4.07
C LEU A 12 7.54 4.43 5.27
N LEU A 13 6.89 5.46 5.81
CA LEU A 13 7.35 6.23 6.95
C LEU A 13 6.39 6.07 8.12
N HIS A 14 6.93 6.14 9.33
CA HIS A 14 6.18 6.22 10.58
C HIS A 14 6.72 7.38 11.39
N GLU A 15 5.87 8.35 11.70
CA GLU A 15 6.28 9.56 12.43
C GLU A 15 7.45 10.32 11.77
N GLY A 16 7.47 10.36 10.43
CA GLY A 16 8.53 11.00 9.65
C GLY A 16 9.83 10.19 9.55
N LYS A 17 9.94 9.04 10.22
CA LYS A 17 11.09 8.13 10.09
C LYS A 17 10.85 7.13 8.97
N LEU A 18 11.83 6.97 8.09
CA LEU A 18 11.82 5.94 7.05
C LEU A 18 11.86 4.53 7.68
N ILE A 19 10.85 3.72 7.39
CA ILE A 19 10.71 2.34 7.88
C ILE A 19 11.02 1.32 6.79
N GLU A 20 10.62 1.61 5.55
CA GLU A 20 10.89 0.82 4.36
C GLU A 20 11.16 1.77 3.18
N ALA A 21 12.17 1.45 2.36
CA ALA A 21 12.57 2.26 1.21
C ALA A 21 12.25 1.60 -0.14
N ASN A 22 12.00 0.28 -0.14
CA ASN A 22 11.88 -0.53 -1.35
C ASN A 22 10.48 -1.13 -1.53
N GLY A 23 9.45 -0.53 -0.92
CA GLY A 23 8.07 -0.88 -1.23
C GLY A 23 7.70 -0.46 -2.65
N TYR A 24 6.51 -0.82 -3.09
CA TYR A 24 5.97 -0.30 -4.36
C TYR A 24 4.44 -0.46 -4.45
N SER A 25 3.83 0.24 -5.39
CA SER A 25 2.41 0.12 -5.71
C SER A 25 2.17 0.27 -7.20
N GLY A 26 1.27 -0.55 -7.75
CA GLY A 26 1.10 -0.69 -9.20
C GLY A 26 2.21 -1.55 -9.83
N HIS A 27 2.10 -1.78 -11.13
CA HIS A 27 3.05 -2.57 -11.92
C HIS A 27 3.30 -1.93 -13.29
N GLY A 28 4.30 -2.46 -14.02
CA GLY A 28 4.67 -1.95 -15.35
C GLY A 28 4.84 -0.43 -15.37
N HIS A 29 4.13 0.25 -16.27
CA HIS A 29 4.15 1.72 -16.37
C HIS A 29 3.46 2.44 -15.20
N GLY A 30 2.56 1.75 -14.49
CA GLY A 30 1.88 2.27 -13.31
C GLY A 30 2.69 2.14 -12.02
N LYS A 31 3.76 1.34 -12.01
CA LYS A 31 4.57 1.12 -10.81
C LYS A 31 5.13 2.44 -10.29
N ASN A 32 4.72 2.79 -9.09
CA ASN A 32 5.06 4.03 -8.41
C ASN A 32 4.79 5.30 -9.24
N ASN A 33 3.85 5.23 -10.18
CA ASN A 33 3.55 6.35 -11.06
C ASN A 33 2.27 7.07 -10.60
N ALA A 34 2.44 8.12 -9.80
CA ALA A 34 1.34 8.89 -9.22
C ALA A 34 0.35 9.46 -10.28
N SER A 35 0.83 9.73 -11.49
CA SER A 35 -0.03 10.22 -12.58
C SER A 35 -1.01 9.16 -13.09
N MET A 36 -0.74 7.88 -12.82
CA MET A 36 -1.56 6.74 -13.24
C MET A 36 -2.46 6.22 -12.12
N GLN A 37 -2.57 6.89 -10.97
CA GLN A 37 -3.37 6.41 -9.83
C GLN A 37 -4.87 6.20 -10.12
N SER A 38 -5.41 6.81 -11.18
CA SER A 38 -6.79 6.57 -11.64
C SER A 38 -6.92 5.36 -12.57
N VAL A 39 -5.79 4.84 -13.09
CA VAL A 39 -5.76 3.71 -14.01
C VAL A 39 -5.96 2.42 -13.21
N ARG A 40 -7.16 1.87 -13.36
CA ARG A 40 -7.57 0.62 -12.72
C ARG A 40 -6.61 -0.52 -13.07
N ASP A 41 -6.32 -1.33 -12.05
CA ASP A 41 -5.52 -2.55 -12.11
C ASP A 41 -4.10 -2.38 -12.69
N VAL A 42 -3.56 -1.14 -12.70
CA VAL A 42 -2.22 -0.82 -13.22
C VAL A 42 -1.53 0.21 -12.33
N GLY A 43 -2.21 1.31 -12.04
CA GLY A 43 -1.65 2.43 -11.28
C GLY A 43 -1.50 2.13 -9.79
N PRO A 44 -0.73 2.95 -9.07
CA PRO A 44 -0.56 2.81 -7.64
C PRO A 44 -1.87 3.10 -6.89
N ILE A 45 -1.91 2.75 -5.61
CA ILE A 45 -3.01 3.12 -4.70
C ILE A 45 -3.29 4.64 -4.77
N PRO A 46 -4.54 5.10 -4.91
CA PRO A 46 -4.84 6.53 -4.94
C PRO A 46 -4.33 7.29 -3.71
N GLN A 47 -3.92 8.55 -3.91
CA GLN A 47 -3.56 9.45 -2.83
C GLN A 47 -4.76 9.71 -1.92
N GLY A 48 -4.50 9.88 -0.63
CA GLY A 48 -5.54 10.15 0.35
C GLY A 48 -5.32 9.40 1.66
N ARG A 49 -6.36 9.41 2.49
CA ARG A 49 -6.34 8.77 3.80
C ARG A 49 -6.98 7.39 3.75
N TYR A 50 -6.40 6.47 4.50
CA TYR A 50 -6.85 5.10 4.62
C TYR A 50 -6.77 4.63 6.07
N LEU A 51 -7.74 3.81 6.46
CA LEU A 51 -7.69 3.02 7.68
C LEU A 51 -7.06 1.66 7.38
N ILE A 52 -6.04 1.29 8.16
CA ILE A 52 -5.40 -0.01 8.16
C ILE A 52 -6.19 -0.97 9.03
N ASN A 53 -6.75 -2.02 8.42
CA ASN A 53 -7.47 -3.07 9.13
C ASN A 53 -6.53 -4.16 9.66
N ALA A 54 -7.09 -5.08 10.45
CA ALA A 54 -6.35 -6.20 11.01
C ALA A 54 -5.68 -7.06 9.91
N PRO A 55 -4.48 -7.60 10.18
CA PRO A 55 -3.82 -8.50 9.26
C PRO A 55 -4.58 -9.82 9.20
N HIS A 56 -4.81 -10.31 7.99
CA HIS A 56 -5.36 -11.63 7.73
C HIS A 56 -4.51 -12.35 6.68
N ASN A 57 -4.68 -13.67 6.59
CA ASN A 57 -4.16 -14.44 5.48
C ASN A 57 -5.25 -14.49 4.41
N TYR A 58 -4.95 -13.97 3.23
CA TYR A 58 -5.84 -14.02 2.08
C TYR A 58 -5.24 -14.92 1.01
N GLU A 59 -6.09 -15.66 0.31
CA GLU A 59 -5.65 -16.57 -0.74
C GLU A 59 -4.93 -15.83 -1.89
N HIS A 60 -5.37 -14.63 -2.23
CA HIS A 60 -4.89 -13.87 -3.40
C HIS A 60 -3.65 -12.99 -3.12
N VAL A 61 -3.55 -12.35 -1.95
CA VAL A 61 -2.41 -11.48 -1.57
C VAL A 61 -1.47 -12.11 -0.54
N GLY A 62 -1.77 -13.33 -0.11
CA GLY A 62 -0.92 -14.11 0.78
C GLY A 62 -1.06 -13.75 2.27
N PRO A 63 -0.09 -14.19 3.09
CA PRO A 63 -0.19 -14.10 4.54
C PRO A 63 0.05 -12.68 5.05
N PHE A 64 -0.53 -12.37 6.21
CA PHE A 64 -0.32 -11.13 6.96
C PHE A 64 -0.64 -9.84 6.18
N ALA A 65 -1.60 -9.89 5.26
CA ALA A 65 -2.01 -8.71 4.51
C ALA A 65 -3.06 -7.90 5.29
N MET A 66 -2.95 -6.58 5.23
CA MET A 66 -3.85 -5.65 5.92
C MET A 66 -4.69 -4.93 4.87
N SER A 67 -6.01 -5.07 4.91
CA SER A 67 -6.88 -4.31 4.00
C SER A 67 -6.91 -2.83 4.37
N LEU A 68 -7.10 -1.98 3.36
CA LEU A 68 -7.12 -0.53 3.49
C LEU A 68 -8.52 -0.02 3.16
N THR A 69 -9.14 0.66 4.12
CA THR A 69 -10.45 1.31 3.91
C THR A 69 -10.21 2.77 3.59
N PRO A 70 -10.61 3.29 2.42
CA PRO A 70 -10.46 4.71 2.12
C PRO A 70 -11.33 5.54 3.07
N ALA A 71 -10.80 6.68 3.51
CA ALA A 71 -11.61 7.69 4.17
C ALA A 71 -12.63 8.29 3.18
N PRO A 72 -13.78 8.83 3.65
CA PRO A 72 -14.82 9.35 2.76
C PRO A 72 -14.35 10.43 1.76
N GLU A 73 -13.31 11.18 2.11
CA GLU A 73 -12.71 12.23 1.28
C GLU A 73 -11.68 11.72 0.26
N THR A 74 -11.28 10.45 0.34
CA THR A 74 -10.29 9.85 -0.57
C THR A 74 -10.96 9.48 -1.89
N ASP A 75 -10.62 10.18 -2.98
CA ASP A 75 -11.06 9.81 -4.32
C ASP A 75 -10.33 8.54 -4.78
N THR A 76 -11.06 7.43 -4.81
CA THR A 76 -10.52 6.15 -5.26
C THR A 76 -10.63 5.94 -6.76
N PHE A 77 -11.23 6.88 -7.51
CA PHE A 77 -11.53 6.72 -8.94
C PHE A 77 -12.39 5.47 -9.23
N GLY A 78 -13.27 5.10 -8.30
CA GLY A 78 -14.10 3.88 -8.39
C GLY A 78 -13.32 2.57 -8.17
N ARG A 79 -12.05 2.64 -7.75
CA ARG A 79 -11.23 1.48 -7.39
C ARG A 79 -11.44 1.10 -5.92
N PHE A 80 -11.16 -0.16 -5.59
CA PHE A 80 -11.39 -0.73 -4.27
C PHE A 80 -10.44 -1.93 -4.03
N ALA A 81 -10.62 -2.61 -2.89
CA ALA A 81 -9.83 -3.78 -2.50
C ALA A 81 -8.32 -3.52 -2.42
N PHE A 82 -7.94 -2.43 -1.73
CA PHE A 82 -6.55 -2.09 -1.48
C PHE A 82 -6.01 -2.80 -0.24
N PHE A 83 -4.74 -3.22 -0.29
CA PHE A 83 -4.06 -3.90 0.81
C PHE A 83 -2.63 -3.39 0.99
N ILE A 84 -2.07 -3.63 2.18
CA ILE A 84 -0.62 -3.74 2.39
C ILE A 84 -0.28 -5.23 2.44
N HIS A 85 0.46 -5.74 1.46
CA HIS A 85 0.80 -7.17 1.36
C HIS A 85 2.26 -7.41 0.93
N GLY A 86 2.65 -8.68 0.91
CA GLY A 86 3.99 -9.10 0.49
C GLY A 86 4.09 -9.25 -1.03
N ASP A 87 5.32 -9.21 -1.55
CA ASP A 87 5.56 -9.41 -2.97
C ASP A 87 5.28 -10.86 -3.42
N SER A 88 5.12 -11.06 -4.72
CA SER A 88 4.97 -12.38 -5.32
C SER A 88 6.30 -13.10 -5.32
N MET A 89 6.32 -14.34 -4.79
CA MET A 89 7.49 -15.21 -4.90
C MET A 89 7.72 -15.73 -6.33
N ARG A 90 6.67 -15.78 -7.15
CA ARG A 90 6.73 -16.28 -8.53
C ARG A 90 7.11 -15.20 -9.54
N HIS A 91 6.63 -13.97 -9.31
CA HIS A 91 6.83 -12.80 -10.17
C HIS A 91 7.17 -11.56 -9.33
N PRO A 92 8.39 -11.50 -8.74
CA PRO A 92 8.77 -10.39 -7.88
C PRO A 92 8.67 -9.04 -8.59
N GLY A 93 8.11 -8.05 -7.92
CA GLY A 93 7.95 -6.69 -8.45
C GLY A 93 6.73 -6.45 -9.34
N GLU A 94 5.92 -7.49 -9.61
CA GLU A 94 4.73 -7.43 -10.47
C GLU A 94 3.44 -7.78 -9.71
N ALA A 95 3.48 -7.88 -8.38
CA ALA A 95 2.39 -8.42 -7.58
C ALA A 95 1.24 -7.44 -7.31
N SER A 96 1.32 -6.20 -7.80
CA SER A 96 0.43 -5.12 -7.38
C SER A 96 -0.34 -4.51 -8.53
N ASP A 97 -1.66 -4.71 -8.51
CA ASP A 97 -2.65 -3.98 -9.34
C ASP A 97 -3.05 -2.63 -8.72
N GLY A 98 -2.25 -2.13 -7.75
CA GLY A 98 -2.48 -0.91 -7.00
C GLY A 98 -2.52 -1.06 -5.49
N CYS A 99 -2.15 -2.22 -4.93
CA CYS A 99 -1.90 -2.39 -3.50
C CYS A 99 -0.52 -1.87 -3.10
N ILE A 100 -0.28 -1.68 -1.81
CA ILE A 100 1.06 -1.41 -1.28
C ILE A 100 1.76 -2.74 -1.05
N VAL A 101 2.87 -2.96 -1.75
CA VAL A 101 3.76 -4.09 -1.52
C VAL A 101 4.87 -3.67 -0.57
N ALA A 102 5.00 -4.40 0.54
CA ALA A 102 6.02 -4.18 1.55
C ALA A 102 6.48 -5.52 2.16
N PRO A 103 7.76 -5.64 2.54
CA PRO A 103 8.27 -6.87 3.15
C PRO A 103 7.58 -7.16 4.48
N LEU A 104 7.55 -8.44 4.87
CA LEU A 104 6.88 -8.91 6.08
C LEU A 104 7.33 -8.16 7.34
N ALA A 105 8.62 -7.82 7.47
CA ALA A 105 9.15 -7.06 8.59
C ALA A 105 8.52 -5.65 8.72
N ALA A 106 8.35 -4.94 7.59
CA ALA A 106 7.69 -3.64 7.57
C ALA A 106 6.21 -3.76 7.94
N ARG A 107 5.51 -4.77 7.39
CA ARG A 107 4.10 -5.03 7.73
C ARG A 107 3.90 -5.35 9.21
N TYR A 108 4.80 -6.11 9.84
CA TYR A 108 4.78 -6.32 11.28
C TYR A 108 4.96 -5.02 12.08
N ARG A 109 5.84 -4.11 11.65
CA ARG A 109 6.02 -2.80 12.29
C ARG A 109 4.74 -1.97 12.20
N VAL A 110 4.09 -1.95 11.04
CA VAL A 110 2.77 -1.33 10.84
C VAL A 110 1.78 -1.84 11.87
N TRP A 111 1.56 -3.15 11.92
CA TRP A 111 0.54 -3.68 12.83
C TRP A 111 0.86 -3.47 14.31
N ARG A 112 2.12 -3.71 14.72
CA ARG A 112 2.58 -3.61 16.11
C ARG A 112 2.58 -2.19 16.66
N SER A 113 2.65 -1.16 15.80
CA SER A 113 2.58 0.23 16.23
C SER A 113 1.26 0.59 16.93
N LYS A 114 0.20 -0.19 16.69
CA LYS A 114 -1.19 0.09 17.07
C LYS A 114 -1.83 1.30 16.37
N ASP A 115 -1.05 2.06 15.59
CA ASP A 115 -1.57 3.09 14.70
C ASP A 115 -2.29 2.46 13.52
N ARG A 116 -3.41 3.06 13.12
CA ARG A 116 -4.26 2.55 12.05
C ARG A 116 -4.49 3.56 10.94
N ASP A 117 -3.98 4.78 11.08
CA ASP A 117 -4.10 5.80 10.05
C ASP A 117 -2.91 5.75 9.08
N LEU A 118 -3.22 5.66 7.79
CA LEU A 118 -2.29 5.76 6.68
C LEU A 118 -2.65 6.98 5.82
N THR A 119 -1.64 7.78 5.48
CA THR A 119 -1.76 8.83 4.46
C THR A 119 -0.89 8.47 3.27
N VAL A 120 -1.51 8.36 2.10
CA VAL A 120 -0.82 8.15 0.82
C VAL A 120 -0.59 9.51 0.18
N ILE A 121 0.67 9.80 -0.15
CA ILE A 121 1.09 11.02 -0.84
C ILE A 121 1.83 10.65 -2.13
N ALA A 122 1.99 11.63 -3.02
CA ALA A 122 2.91 11.54 -4.16
C ALA A 122 4.34 11.26 -3.68
#